data_AF-A0A556MM12-F1
#
_entry.id   AF-A0A556MM12-F1
#
_cell.length_a   1.000
_cell.length_b   1.000
_cell.length_c   1.000
_cell.angle_alpha   90.00
_cell.angle_beta   90.00
_cell.angle_gamma   90.00
#
_symmetry.space_group_name_H-M   'P 1'
#
loop_
_entity.id
_entity.type
_entity.pdbx_description
1 polymer ?
#
loop_
_entity_poly.entity_id
_entity_poly.type
_entity_poly.pdbx_seq_one_letter_code
_entity_poly.pdbx_strand_id
1 'polypeptide(L)'
;MTDLQRFNLYWLCQAMTVPTHSAAHYYYDSRTKKFFSEQGSGLLDMINLLLLEPQKTDLETRLAHIDSEASEIVEFPRLNQKDKVSVQLLFLSNFPGIMQEENLRLAAEKQPDAPGFVLDDLEAMNPAFAPMLPYWEDFKLQTIQYYLEQFTGIIGITLKMVN
;
A
#
# COMPACT_ATOMS: atom_id res chain seq x y z
N MET A 1 -3.25 -4.75 17.37
CA MET A 1 -3.69 -3.89 16.25
C MET A 1 -5.21 -3.84 16.28
N THR A 2 -5.82 -2.66 16.26
CA THR A 2 -7.29 -2.50 16.19
C THR A 2 -7.80 -2.75 14.77
N ASP A 3 -9.09 -3.01 14.59
CA ASP A 3 -9.70 -3.23 13.26
C ASP A 3 -9.51 -2.03 12.33
N LEU A 4 -9.60 -0.81 12.88
CA LEU A 4 -9.37 0.42 12.13
C LEU A 4 -7.91 0.56 11.67
N GLN A 5 -6.94 0.18 12.52
CA GLN A 5 -5.53 0.16 12.13
C GLN A 5 -5.28 -0.86 11.01
N ARG A 6 -5.88 -2.06 11.09
CA ARG A 6 -5.81 -3.06 10.01
C ARG A 6 -6.40 -2.52 8.72
N PHE A 7 -7.59 -1.92 8.77
CA PHE A 7 -8.25 -1.32 7.60
C PHE A 7 -7.37 -0.25 6.93
N ASN A 8 -6.79 0.66 7.72
CA ASN A 8 -5.89 1.68 7.18
C ASN A 8 -4.66 1.07 6.52
N LEU A 9 -4.02 0.08 7.15
CA LEU A 9 -2.85 -0.58 6.60
C LEU A 9 -3.16 -1.38 5.33
N TYR A 10 -4.35 -1.97 5.21
CA TYR A 10 -4.80 -2.59 3.96
C TYR A 10 -4.92 -1.56 2.83
N TRP A 11 -5.56 -0.42 3.11
CA TRP A 11 -5.69 0.65 2.13
C TRP A 11 -4.31 1.20 1.70
N LEU A 12 -3.40 1.35 2.66
CA LEU A 12 -2.02 1.79 2.40
C LEU A 12 -1.22 0.74 1.61
N CYS A 13 -1.43 -0.55 1.89
CA CYS A 13 -0.85 -1.64 1.10
C CYS A 13 -1.32 -1.56 -0.36
N GLN A 14 -2.60 -1.28 -0.60
CA GLN A 14 -3.13 -1.07 -1.95
C GLN A 14 -2.49 0.17 -2.60
N ALA A 15 -2.43 1.29 -1.88
CA ALA A 15 -1.81 2.53 -2.36
C ALA A 15 -0.35 2.31 -2.81
N MET A 16 0.43 1.59 -2.01
CA MET A 16 1.84 1.34 -2.29
C MET A 16 2.09 0.28 -3.36
N THR A 17 1.13 -0.62 -3.61
CA THR A 17 1.30 -1.73 -4.57
C THR A 17 0.62 -1.50 -5.91
N VAL A 18 -0.10 -0.39 -6.08
CA VAL A 18 -0.63 0.01 -7.40
C VAL A 18 0.49 0.07 -8.44
N PRO A 19 0.25 -0.33 -9.71
CA PRO A 19 1.27 -0.25 -10.75
C PRO A 19 1.84 1.15 -10.91
N THR A 20 3.15 1.26 -11.19
CA THR A 20 3.81 2.57 -11.31
C THR A 20 3.27 3.39 -12.48
N HIS A 21 2.77 2.72 -13.52
CA HIS A 21 2.16 3.32 -14.69
C HIS A 21 0.64 3.55 -14.55
N SER A 22 0.05 3.23 -13.39
CA SER A 22 -1.38 3.43 -13.14
C SER A 22 -1.73 4.92 -13.04
N ALA A 23 -2.90 5.29 -13.58
CA ALA A 23 -3.50 6.60 -13.39
C ALA A 23 -4.18 6.77 -12.02
N ALA A 24 -4.16 5.74 -11.17
CA ALA A 24 -4.64 5.85 -9.79
C ALA A 24 -3.53 6.37 -8.88
N HIS A 25 -3.79 7.49 -8.21
CA HIS A 25 -2.89 8.12 -7.24
C HIS A 25 -3.53 8.09 -5.86
N TYR A 26 -2.70 8.00 -4.81
CA TYR A 26 -3.16 7.82 -3.44
C TYR A 26 -2.46 8.83 -2.55
N TYR A 27 -3.21 9.51 -1.70
CA TYR A 27 -2.74 10.68 -0.99
C TYR A 27 -3.13 10.68 0.49
N TYR A 28 -2.35 11.42 1.27
CA TYR A 28 -2.68 11.85 2.63
C TYR A 28 -2.78 13.37 2.68
N ASP A 29 -3.86 13.87 3.26
CA ASP A 29 -4.04 15.28 3.59
C ASP A 29 -3.69 15.54 5.06
N SER A 30 -2.61 16.29 5.33
CA SER A 30 -2.18 16.61 6.70
C SER A 30 -3.11 17.58 7.42
N ARG A 31 -3.90 18.38 6.70
CA ARG A 31 -4.85 19.36 7.26
C ARG A 31 -6.07 18.64 7.83
N THR A 32 -6.69 17.77 7.04
CA THR A 32 -7.88 17.00 7.47
C THR A 32 -7.54 15.68 8.14
N LYS A 33 -6.28 15.22 8.04
CA LYS A 33 -5.78 13.93 8.51
C LYS A 33 -6.52 12.74 7.90
N LYS A 34 -6.90 12.86 6.63
CA LYS A 34 -7.64 11.82 5.89
C LYS A 34 -6.82 11.31 4.71
N PHE A 35 -7.03 10.04 4.38
CA PHE A 35 -6.53 9.44 3.14
C PHE A 35 -7.61 9.56 2.05
N PHE A 36 -7.17 9.71 0.81
CA PHE A 36 -8.04 9.76 -0.36
C PHE A 36 -7.26 9.30 -1.61
N SER A 37 -7.96 8.94 -2.67
CA SER A 37 -7.34 8.59 -3.95
C SER A 37 -7.92 9.41 -5.08
N GLU A 38 -7.14 9.59 -6.14
CA GLU A 38 -7.59 10.12 -7.41
C GLU A 38 -7.60 8.97 -8.41
N GLN A 39 -8.77 8.67 -8.95
CA GLN A 39 -8.96 7.61 -9.92
C GLN A 39 -9.85 8.11 -11.06
N GLY A 40 -9.34 8.08 -12.28
CA GLY A 40 -10.06 8.62 -13.44
C GLY A 40 -10.27 10.13 -13.32
N SER A 41 -11.52 10.56 -13.12
CA SER A 41 -11.89 11.98 -13.03
C SER A 41 -12.46 12.38 -11.67
N GLY A 42 -12.19 11.60 -10.61
CA GLY A 42 -12.80 11.81 -9.31
C GLY A 42 -11.86 11.55 -8.15
N LEU A 43 -12.09 12.29 -7.07
CA LEU A 43 -11.49 12.04 -5.77
C LEU A 43 -12.38 11.10 -4.96
N LEU A 44 -11.78 10.06 -4.40
CA LEU A 44 -12.44 9.01 -3.64
C LEU A 44 -11.92 8.97 -2.21
N ASP A 45 -12.78 8.69 -1.24
CA ASP A 45 -12.36 8.39 0.13
C ASP A 45 -11.78 6.96 0.27
N MET A 46 -11.45 6.57 1.51
CA MET A 46 -10.87 5.26 1.79
C MET A 46 -11.77 4.06 1.50
N ILE A 47 -13.08 4.27 1.41
CA ILE A 47 -14.05 3.22 1.08
C ILE A 47 -14.52 3.31 -0.37
N ASN A 48 -13.78 4.05 -1.21
CA ASN A 48 -14.03 4.27 -2.63
C ASN A 48 -15.36 4.99 -2.92
N LEU A 49 -15.80 5.87 -2.03
CA LEU A 49 -16.93 6.79 -2.30
C LEU A 49 -16.41 8.12 -2.83
N LEU A 50 -17.11 8.67 -3.82
CA LEU A 50 -16.81 10.00 -4.37
C LEU A 50 -16.91 11.07 -3.28
N LEU A 51 -15.88 11.91 -3.20
CA LEU A 51 -15.92 13.09 -2.36
C LEU A 51 -16.95 14.08 -2.89
N LEU A 52 -17.72 14.65 -1.96
CA LEU A 52 -18.79 15.60 -2.26
C LEU A 52 -18.32 17.03 -2.06
N GLU A 53 -19.04 17.97 -2.66
CA GLU A 53 -18.85 19.39 -2.40
C GLU A 53 -19.23 19.75 -0.95
N PRO A 54 -18.52 20.70 -0.31
CA PRO A 54 -17.42 21.52 -0.85
C PRO A 54 -16.03 20.87 -0.70
N GLN A 55 -15.94 19.71 -0.04
CA GLN A 55 -14.66 19.06 0.27
C GLN A 55 -13.87 18.71 -1.00
N LYS A 56 -14.58 18.25 -2.04
CA LYS A 56 -13.99 17.92 -3.33
C LYS A 56 -13.24 19.12 -3.94
N THR A 57 -13.91 20.26 -4.12
CA THR A 57 -13.27 21.46 -4.71
C THR A 57 -12.07 21.96 -3.91
N ASP A 58 -12.12 21.93 -2.56
CA ASP A 58 -10.98 22.31 -1.72
C ASP A 58 -9.76 21.41 -1.97
N LEU A 59 -9.97 20.08 -2.04
CA LEU A 59 -8.90 19.13 -2.30
C LEU A 59 -8.34 19.24 -3.72
N GLU A 60 -9.20 19.41 -4.74
CA GLU A 60 -8.75 19.61 -6.13
C GLU A 60 -7.88 20.87 -6.26
N THR A 61 -8.27 21.96 -5.60
CA THR A 61 -7.50 23.20 -5.58
C THR A 61 -6.13 23.02 -4.94
N ARG A 62 -6.06 22.27 -3.84
CA ARG A 62 -4.80 22.01 -3.11
C ARG A 62 -3.91 21.02 -3.87
N LEU A 63 -4.48 20.01 -4.51
CA LEU A 63 -3.76 19.05 -5.36
C LEU A 63 -3.09 19.72 -6.57
N ALA A 64 -3.71 20.76 -7.14
CA ALA A 64 -3.11 21.52 -8.24
C ALA A 64 -1.75 22.17 -7.86
N HIS A 65 -1.42 22.21 -6.57
CA HIS A 65 -0.17 22.73 -6.03
C HIS A 65 0.64 21.67 -5.27
N ILE A 66 0.45 20.38 -5.56
CA ILE A 66 1.11 19.28 -4.82
C ILE A 66 2.64 19.34 -4.86
N ASP A 67 3.22 19.82 -5.97
CA ASP A 67 4.67 19.96 -6.14
C ASP A 67 5.27 21.16 -5.37
N SER A 68 4.43 21.96 -4.71
CA SER A 68 4.89 23.06 -3.86
C SER A 68 5.51 22.54 -2.57
N GLU A 69 6.62 23.14 -2.14
CA GLU A 69 7.23 22.86 -0.82
C GLU A 69 6.27 23.11 0.36
N ALA A 70 5.22 23.92 0.14
CA ALA A 70 4.18 24.22 1.13
C ALA A 70 2.95 23.30 1.03
N SER A 71 3.00 22.25 0.20
CA SER A 71 1.87 21.32 0.06
C SER A 71 1.60 20.58 1.36
N GLU A 72 0.33 20.60 1.78
CA GLU A 72 -0.20 19.82 2.90
C GLU A 72 -0.69 18.43 2.44
N ILE A 73 -0.61 18.15 1.14
CA ILE A 73 -1.01 16.88 0.55
C ILE A 73 0.25 16.15 0.10
N VAL A 74 0.35 14.87 0.46
CA VAL A 74 1.47 14.01 0.10
C VAL A 74 0.97 12.77 -0.61
N GLU A 75 1.55 12.47 -1.77
CA GLU A 75 1.33 11.20 -2.47
C GLU A 75 2.11 10.08 -1.80
N PHE A 76 1.50 8.91 -1.68
CA PHE A 76 2.17 7.72 -1.19
C PHE A 76 3.16 7.16 -2.23
N PRO A 77 4.38 6.79 -1.81
CA PRO A 77 5.34 6.19 -2.71
C PRO A 77 4.87 4.81 -3.17
N ARG A 78 5.04 4.52 -4.46
CA ARG A 78 4.72 3.22 -5.06
C ARG A 78 5.95 2.32 -5.04
N LEU A 79 5.75 1.06 -4.65
CA LEU A 79 6.74 0.01 -4.82
C LEU A 79 6.82 -0.34 -6.30
N ASN A 80 8.02 -0.30 -6.88
CA ASN A 80 8.21 -0.82 -8.23
C ASN A 80 8.23 -2.36 -8.20
N GLN A 81 8.27 -2.99 -9.39
CA GLN A 81 8.30 -4.45 -9.50
C GLN A 81 9.44 -5.10 -8.68
N LYS A 82 10.65 -4.52 -8.70
CA LYS A 82 11.81 -5.03 -7.95
C LYS A 82 11.59 -4.96 -6.43
N ASP A 83 10.98 -3.89 -5.95
CA ASP A 83 10.66 -3.74 -4.53
C ASP A 83 9.60 -4.77 -4.11
N LYS A 84 8.56 -4.98 -4.93
CA LYS A 84 7.53 -5.99 -4.70
C LYS A 84 8.12 -7.41 -4.64
N VAL A 85 9.04 -7.73 -5.55
CA VAL A 85 9.78 -9.01 -5.54
C VAL A 85 10.58 -9.13 -4.24
N SER A 86 11.32 -8.09 -3.86
CA SER A 86 12.20 -8.10 -2.68
C SER A 86 11.43 -8.33 -1.38
N VAL A 87 10.26 -7.70 -1.23
CA VAL A 87 9.37 -7.90 -0.07
C VAL A 87 8.93 -9.37 0.05
N GLN A 88 8.52 -9.99 -1.06
CA GLN A 88 8.09 -11.40 -1.06
C GLN A 88 9.24 -12.36 -0.79
N LEU A 89 10.41 -12.12 -1.37
CA LEU A 89 11.60 -12.94 -1.10
C LEU A 89 12.04 -12.83 0.37
N LEU A 90 11.95 -11.64 0.96
CA LEU A 90 12.21 -11.44 2.39
C LEU A 90 11.24 -12.25 3.25
N PHE A 91 9.94 -12.24 2.92
CA PHE A 91 8.96 -13.08 3.61
C PHE A 91 9.34 -14.56 3.55
N LEU A 92 9.58 -15.09 2.35
CA LEU A 92 9.91 -16.50 2.13
C LEU A 92 11.20 -16.93 2.85
N SER A 93 12.16 -16.03 3.03
CA SER A 93 13.39 -16.32 3.77
C SER A 93 13.18 -16.72 5.24
N ASN A 94 12.03 -16.38 5.83
CA ASN A 94 11.67 -16.78 7.19
C ASN A 94 11.14 -18.22 7.29
N PHE A 95 10.97 -18.91 6.16
CA PHE A 95 10.39 -20.26 6.08
C PHE A 95 11.31 -21.22 5.29
N PRO A 96 12.53 -21.49 5.79
CA PRO A 96 13.47 -22.37 5.10
C PRO A 96 12.93 -23.80 5.05
N GLY A 97 13.00 -24.43 3.87
CA GLY A 97 12.62 -25.83 3.70
C GLY A 97 11.13 -26.09 3.62
N ILE A 98 10.32 -25.06 3.34
CA ILE A 98 8.91 -25.28 3.01
C ILE A 98 8.79 -26.12 1.75
N MET A 99 7.76 -26.97 1.71
CA MET A 99 7.46 -27.78 0.56
C MET A 99 7.24 -26.86 -0.66
N GLN A 100 7.94 -27.11 -1.77
CA GLN A 100 7.87 -26.29 -2.98
C GLN A 100 8.34 -24.82 -2.82
N GLU A 101 9.28 -24.56 -1.91
CA GLU A 101 9.96 -23.25 -1.76
C GLU A 101 10.40 -22.64 -3.09
N GLU A 102 11.00 -23.45 -3.97
CA GLU A 102 11.45 -23.02 -5.30
C GLU A 102 10.29 -22.49 -6.17
N ASN A 103 9.11 -23.10 -6.09
CA ASN A 103 7.94 -22.65 -6.88
C ASN A 103 7.46 -21.28 -6.41
N LEU A 104 7.42 -21.06 -5.10
CA LEU A 104 7.03 -19.77 -4.51
C LEU A 104 8.06 -18.68 -4.83
N ARG A 105 9.34 -19.01 -4.75
CA ARG A 105 10.43 -18.09 -5.13
C ARG A 105 10.31 -17.68 -6.59
N LEU A 106 10.17 -18.65 -7.50
CA LEU A 106 10.01 -18.39 -8.93
C LEU A 106 8.74 -17.58 -9.25
N ALA A 107 7.65 -17.81 -8.50
CA ALA A 107 6.43 -17.01 -8.64
C ALA A 107 6.65 -15.55 -8.23
N ALA A 108 7.29 -15.32 -7.07
CA ALA A 108 7.63 -13.98 -6.61
C ALA A 108 8.57 -13.25 -7.58
N GLU A 109 9.62 -13.92 -8.08
CA GLU A 109 10.57 -13.37 -9.06
C GLU A 109 9.92 -12.99 -10.40
N LYS A 110 8.85 -13.68 -10.77
CA LYS A 110 8.08 -13.43 -12.00
C LYS A 110 6.93 -12.44 -11.81
N GLN A 111 6.81 -11.81 -10.64
CA GLN A 111 5.74 -10.85 -10.39
C GLN A 111 5.70 -9.78 -11.49
N PRO A 112 4.55 -9.58 -12.19
CA PRO A 112 4.37 -8.48 -13.12
C PRO A 112 4.19 -7.14 -12.37
N ASP A 113 4.26 -6.02 -13.09
CA ASP A 113 3.83 -4.72 -12.56
C ASP A 113 2.28 -4.64 -12.50
N ALA A 114 1.72 -5.40 -11.57
CA ALA A 114 0.29 -5.48 -11.26
C ALA A 114 0.01 -4.99 -9.83
N PRO A 115 -1.24 -4.64 -9.50
CA PRO A 115 -1.64 -4.36 -8.11
C PRO A 115 -1.35 -5.54 -7.18
N GLY A 116 -0.99 -5.25 -5.93
CA GLY A 116 -0.78 -6.27 -4.90
C GLY A 116 0.50 -7.09 -5.07
N PHE A 117 0.50 -8.28 -4.48
CA PHE A 117 1.60 -9.24 -4.52
C PHE A 117 1.13 -10.58 -5.06
N VAL A 118 2.01 -11.30 -5.75
CA VAL A 118 1.72 -12.65 -6.26
C VAL A 118 1.42 -13.60 -5.10
N LEU A 119 2.10 -13.47 -3.95
CA LEU A 119 1.82 -14.27 -2.76
C LEU A 119 0.45 -13.97 -2.09
N ASP A 120 -0.34 -13.01 -2.58
CA ASP A 120 -1.74 -12.87 -2.14
C ASP A 120 -2.59 -14.09 -2.53
N ASP A 121 -2.18 -14.85 -3.56
CA ASP A 121 -2.88 -16.01 -4.10
C ASP A 121 -2.32 -17.36 -3.58
N LEU A 122 -1.65 -17.39 -2.42
CA LEU A 122 -0.99 -18.60 -1.88
C LEU A 122 -1.89 -19.85 -1.87
N GLU A 123 -3.12 -19.75 -1.40
CA GLU A 123 -4.08 -20.87 -1.37
C GLU A 123 -4.47 -21.34 -2.78
N ALA A 124 -4.62 -20.40 -3.73
CA ALA A 124 -4.94 -20.71 -5.11
C ALA A 124 -3.76 -21.36 -5.85
N MET A 125 -2.52 -21.00 -5.50
CA MET A 125 -1.32 -21.66 -6.02
C MET A 125 -1.21 -23.11 -5.54
N ASN A 126 -1.41 -23.32 -4.23
CA ASN A 126 -1.45 -24.64 -3.63
C ASN A 126 -2.13 -24.56 -2.25
N PRO A 127 -3.21 -25.32 -2.00
CA PRO A 127 -3.90 -25.32 -0.71
C PRO A 127 -2.99 -25.67 0.49
N ALA A 128 -1.87 -26.37 0.26
CA ALA A 128 -0.87 -26.65 1.29
C ALA A 128 -0.23 -25.37 1.87
N PHE A 129 -0.31 -24.24 1.18
CA PHE A 129 0.18 -22.94 1.64
C PHE A 129 -0.86 -22.12 2.41
N ALA A 130 -2.11 -22.57 2.54
CA ALA A 130 -3.13 -21.87 3.32
C ALA A 130 -2.67 -21.50 4.75
N PRO A 131 -1.90 -22.34 5.48
CA PRO A 131 -1.36 -21.96 6.79
C PRO A 131 -0.41 -20.76 6.79
N MET A 132 0.17 -20.38 5.64
CA MET A 132 1.07 -19.23 5.51
C MET A 132 0.31 -17.90 5.37
N LEU A 133 -0.97 -17.93 4.95
CA LEU A 133 -1.76 -16.73 4.68
C LEU A 133 -1.78 -15.74 5.86
N PRO A 134 -2.05 -16.15 7.12
CA PRO A 134 -2.07 -15.19 8.23
C PRO A 134 -0.71 -14.52 8.46
N TYR A 135 0.39 -15.26 8.27
CA TYR A 135 1.74 -14.73 8.41
C TYR A 135 2.09 -13.78 7.27
N TRP A 136 1.63 -14.09 6.05
CA TRP A 136 1.79 -13.22 4.90
C TRP A 136 1.05 -11.89 5.09
N GLU A 137 -0.20 -11.95 5.54
CA GLU A 137 -1.00 -10.77 5.86
C GLU A 137 -0.32 -9.90 6.92
N ASP A 138 0.07 -10.47 8.05
CA ASP A 138 0.72 -9.72 9.11
C ASP A 138 2.08 -9.13 8.65
N PHE A 139 2.85 -9.87 7.85
CA PHE A 139 4.14 -9.40 7.30
C PHE A 139 3.96 -8.21 6.35
N LYS A 140 2.94 -8.24 5.47
CA LYS A 140 2.62 -7.10 4.59
C LYS A 140 2.32 -5.85 5.41
N LEU A 141 1.44 -5.97 6.41
CA LEU A 141 1.02 -4.83 7.23
C LEU A 141 2.20 -4.21 7.98
N GLN A 142 3.08 -5.05 8.55
CA GLN A 142 4.30 -4.59 9.22
C GLN A 142 5.28 -3.92 8.26
N THR A 143 5.45 -4.47 7.05
CA THR A 143 6.33 -3.91 6.02
C THR A 143 5.84 -2.53 5.58
N ILE A 144 4.54 -2.39 5.30
CA ILE A 144 3.94 -1.11 4.92
C ILE A 144 4.07 -0.08 6.04
N GLN A 145 3.81 -0.48 7.29
CA GLN A 145 4.03 0.39 8.45
C GLN A 145 5.48 0.89 8.50
N TYR A 146 6.47 -0.01 8.36
CA TYR A 146 7.89 0.35 8.36
C TYR A 146 8.23 1.36 7.25
N TYR A 147 7.79 1.13 6.01
CA TYR A 147 8.05 2.06 4.90
C TYR A 147 7.45 3.44 5.17
N LEU A 148 6.24 3.48 5.73
CA LEU A 148 5.58 4.73 6.07
C LEU A 148 6.29 5.47 7.20
N GLU A 149 6.76 4.77 8.23
CA GLU A 149 7.57 5.36 9.31
C GLU A 149 8.87 5.98 8.78
N GLN A 150 9.53 5.32 7.82
CA GLN A 150 10.72 5.88 7.17
C GLN A 150 10.37 7.10 6.31
N PHE A 151 9.32 7.02 5.51
CA PHE A 151 8.88 8.11 4.63
C PHE A 151 8.45 9.36 5.41
N THR A 152 7.66 9.15 6.47
CA THR A 152 7.24 10.21 7.38
C THR A 152 8.38 10.84 8.15
N GLY A 153 9.37 10.06 8.58
CA GLY A 153 10.60 10.57 9.19
C GLY A 153 11.40 11.47 8.25
N ILE A 154 11.40 11.17 6.94
CA ILE A 154 12.07 11.97 5.91
C ILE A 154 11.31 13.26 5.59
N ILE A 155 9.97 13.22 5.56
CA ILE A 155 9.12 14.37 5.19
C ILE A 155 8.70 15.21 6.41
N GLY A 156 8.94 14.73 7.63
CA GLY A 156 8.56 15.40 8.87
C GLY A 156 7.05 15.33 9.19
N ILE A 157 6.29 14.46 8.51
CA ILE A 157 4.85 14.28 8.74
C ILE A 157 4.64 13.19 9.78
N THR A 158 4.20 13.49 11.00
CA THR A 158 3.87 12.42 11.96
C THR A 158 2.50 11.79 11.64
N LEU A 159 2.48 10.68 10.91
CA LEU A 159 1.29 9.82 10.81
C LEU A 159 1.06 9.16 12.18
N LYS A 160 0.24 9.78 13.03
CA LYS A 160 -0.22 9.13 14.25
C LYS A 160 -1.23 8.04 13.89
N MET A 161 -0.73 6.83 13.69
CA MET A 161 -1.56 5.62 13.80
C MET A 161 -2.11 5.61 15.23
N VAL A 162 -3.42 5.80 15.37
CA VAL A 162 -4.08 5.90 16.68
C VAL A 162 -3.89 4.56 17.39
N ASN A 163 -3.09 4.54 18.47
CA ASN A 163 -2.87 3.38 19.34
C ASN A 163 -4.15 2.94 20.05
#